data_AF-A0A535W252-F1
#
_entry.id   AF-A0A535W252-F1
#
_cell.length_a   1.000
_cell.length_b   1.000
_cell.length_c   1.000
_cell.angle_alpha   90.00
_cell.angle_beta   90.00
_cell.angle_gamma   90.00
#
_symmetry.space_group_name_H-M   'P 1'
#
loop_
_entity.id
_entity.type
_entity.pdbx_description
1 polymer ?
#
loop_
_entity_poly.entity_id
_entity_poly.type
_entity_poly.pdbx_seq_one_letter_code
_entity_poly.pdbx_strand_id
1 'polypeptide(L)'
;MLNTKSPLLIVVAMILSYTIGTMGMLAAELPFFTELFPTRVRYTGVALARELSAPIAGGIAPFIAVVLLVWSGGQVWPVVVYVMVMALISLVSVYLAPETYRRDLKHIHRMSGEERHDTSTMRESPRSLSSMK
;
A
#
# COMPACT_ATOMS: atom_id res chain seq x y z
N MET A 1 7.87 -30.65 -10.91
CA MET A 1 6.49 -30.80 -10.38
C MET A 1 5.44 -30.90 -11.48
N LEU A 2 5.49 -30.10 -12.56
CA LEU A 2 4.55 -30.22 -13.68
C LEU A 2 4.66 -31.54 -14.49
N ASN A 3 5.83 -32.20 -14.46
CA ASN A 3 6.08 -33.45 -15.19
C ASN A 3 5.61 -34.72 -14.45
N THR A 4 5.15 -34.63 -13.20
CA THR A 4 4.86 -35.80 -12.33
C THR A 4 3.49 -36.44 -12.61
N LYS A 5 2.61 -35.78 -13.39
CA LYS A 5 1.23 -36.21 -13.73
C LYS A 5 0.31 -36.55 -12.55
N SER A 6 0.72 -36.35 -11.29
CA SER A 6 -0.12 -36.54 -10.12
C SER A 6 -0.88 -35.24 -9.78
N PRO A 7 -2.22 -35.19 -9.97
CA PRO A 7 -2.99 -33.96 -9.78
C PRO A 7 -2.88 -33.44 -8.35
N LEU A 8 -2.82 -34.36 -7.38
CA LEU A 8 -2.79 -34.04 -5.95
C LEU A 8 -1.51 -33.30 -5.54
N LEU A 9 -0.36 -33.65 -6.12
CA LEU A 9 0.91 -33.00 -5.79
C LEU A 9 0.99 -31.59 -6.38
N ILE A 10 0.38 -31.38 -7.55
CA ILE A 10 0.25 -30.06 -8.17
C ILE A 10 -0.64 -29.16 -7.32
N VAL A 11 -1.80 -29.68 -6.89
CA VAL A 11 -2.74 -28.92 -6.05
C VAL A 11 -2.09 -28.52 -4.72
N VAL A 12 -1.41 -29.45 -4.04
CA VAL A 12 -0.69 -29.14 -2.80
C VAL A 12 0.40 -28.09 -3.02
N ALA A 13 1.18 -28.21 -4.10
CA ALA A 13 2.22 -27.23 -4.44
C ALA A 13 1.62 -25.84 -4.73
N MET A 14 0.49 -25.77 -5.44
CA MET A 14 -0.21 -24.51 -5.70
C MET A 14 -0.75 -23.88 -4.41
N ILE A 15 -1.38 -24.67 -3.54
CA ILE A 15 -1.91 -24.18 -2.26
C ILE A 15 -0.79 -23.62 -1.38
N LEU A 16 0.32 -24.35 -1.26
CA LEU A 16 1.46 -23.92 -0.45
C LEU A 16 2.12 -22.66 -1.03
N SER A 17 2.33 -22.63 -2.36
CA SER A 17 2.91 -21.47 -3.03
C SER A 17 2.02 -20.23 -2.90
N TYR A 18 0.71 -20.39 -3.04
CA TYR A 18 -0.25 -19.28 -2.93
C TYR A 18 -0.37 -18.78 -1.49
N THR A 19 -0.42 -19.68 -0.52
CA THR A 19 -0.50 -19.31 0.90
C THR A 19 0.76 -18.58 1.35
N ILE A 20 1.94 -19.12 1.07
CA ILE A 20 3.19 -18.55 1.57
C ILE A 20 3.60 -17.32 0.75
N GLY A 21 3.57 -17.44 -0.58
CA GLY A 21 4.00 -16.37 -1.47
C GLY A 21 3.01 -15.22 -1.49
N THR A 22 1.78 -15.47 -1.93
CA THR A 22 0.80 -14.41 -2.16
C THR A 22 0.26 -13.84 -0.85
N MET A 23 -0.19 -14.69 0.08
CA MET A 23 -0.79 -14.16 1.33
C MET A 23 0.26 -13.55 2.26
N GLY A 24 1.47 -14.11 2.31
CA GLY A 24 2.59 -13.53 3.06
C GLY A 24 2.97 -12.14 2.55
N MET A 25 3.05 -11.96 1.24
CA MET A 25 3.29 -10.66 0.61
C MET A 25 2.15 -9.66 0.92
N LEU A 26 0.90 -10.06 0.73
CA LEU A 26 -0.26 -9.19 0.98
C LEU A 26 -0.35 -8.74 2.44
N ALA A 27 0.06 -9.59 3.40
CA ALA A 27 0.05 -9.26 4.82
C ALA A 27 0.99 -8.08 5.16
N ALA A 28 2.14 -7.97 4.48
CA ALA A 28 3.06 -6.84 4.66
C ALA A 28 2.63 -5.59 3.86
N GLU A 29 1.99 -5.78 2.71
CA GLU A 29 1.57 -4.70 1.80
C GLU A 29 0.45 -3.81 2.39
N LEU A 30 -0.53 -4.41 3.06
CA LEU A 30 -1.69 -3.70 3.62
C LEU A 30 -1.33 -2.64 4.70
N PRO A 31 -0.56 -2.98 5.76
CA PRO A 31 -0.17 -1.98 6.77
C PRO A 31 0.72 -0.89 6.16
N PHE A 32 1.64 -1.26 5.26
CA PHE A 32 2.51 -0.32 4.55
C PHE A 32 1.72 0.75 3.82
N PHE A 33 0.68 0.37 3.06
CA PHE A 33 -0.18 1.35 2.39
C PHE A 33 -0.95 2.26 3.36
N THR A 34 -1.42 1.74 4.49
CA THR A 34 -2.14 2.57 5.46
C THR A 34 -1.27 3.63 6.11
N GLU A 35 0.03 3.40 6.20
CA GLU A 35 0.97 4.35 6.81
C GLU A 35 1.48 5.41 5.82
N LEU A 36 1.42 5.14 4.52
CA LEU A 36 1.76 6.12 3.47
C LEU A 36 0.75 7.29 3.37
N PHE A 37 -0.52 7.06 3.73
CA PHE A 37 -1.59 8.06 3.59
C PHE A 37 -2.06 8.64 4.95
N PRO A 38 -2.30 9.96 5.04
CA PRO A 38 -2.90 10.58 6.21
C PRO A 38 -4.28 10.01 6.53
N THR A 39 -4.64 9.88 7.82
CA THR A 39 -5.88 9.26 8.31
C THR A 39 -7.15 9.75 7.60
N ARG A 40 -7.19 11.05 7.24
CA ARG A 40 -8.34 11.71 6.60
C ARG A 40 -8.69 11.17 5.20
N VAL A 41 -7.70 10.67 4.47
CA VAL A 41 -7.82 10.24 3.06
C VAL A 41 -7.32 8.82 2.83
N ARG A 42 -7.02 8.09 3.91
CA ARG A 42 -6.40 6.76 3.85
C ARG A 42 -7.23 5.76 3.08
N TYR A 43 -8.52 5.66 3.37
CA TYR A 43 -9.40 4.68 2.72
C TYR A 43 -9.53 4.93 1.21
N THR A 44 -9.82 6.17 0.83
CA THR A 44 -9.99 6.56 -0.58
C THR A 44 -8.67 6.54 -1.35
N GLY A 45 -7.57 6.96 -0.71
CA GLY A 45 -6.23 6.93 -1.32
C GLY A 45 -5.74 5.51 -1.61
N VAL A 46 -5.88 4.59 -0.65
CA VAL A 46 -5.50 3.18 -0.84
C VAL A 46 -6.40 2.51 -1.89
N ALA A 47 -7.71 2.74 -1.85
CA ALA A 47 -8.64 2.20 -2.84
C ALA A 47 -8.31 2.69 -4.26
N LEU A 48 -8.11 3.99 -4.45
CA LEU A 48 -7.74 4.54 -5.76
C LEU A 48 -6.39 4.00 -6.25
N ALA A 49 -5.38 3.89 -5.37
CA ALA A 49 -4.10 3.30 -5.74
C ALA A 49 -4.23 1.84 -6.18
N ARG A 50 -5.07 1.05 -5.49
CA ARG A 50 -5.35 -0.36 -5.81
C ARG A 50 -6.07 -0.52 -7.15
N GLU A 51 -7.13 0.24 -7.36
CA GLU A 51 -7.94 0.16 -8.57
C GLU A 51 -7.23 0.70 -9.81
N LEU A 52 -6.33 1.68 -9.66
CA LEU A 52 -5.51 2.18 -10.76
C LEU A 52 -4.33 1.26 -11.08
N SER A 53 -3.70 0.67 -10.04
CA SER A 53 -2.56 -0.23 -10.23
C SER A 53 -2.96 -1.58 -10.82
N ALA A 54 -4.14 -2.12 -10.46
CA ALA A 54 -4.61 -3.42 -10.92
C ALA A 54 -4.65 -3.57 -12.46
N PRO A 55 -5.28 -2.67 -13.24
CA PRO A 55 -5.29 -2.80 -14.70
C PRO A 55 -3.94 -2.51 -15.33
N ILE A 56 -3.16 -1.57 -14.79
CA ILE A 56 -1.86 -1.19 -15.35
C ILE A 56 -0.86 -2.33 -15.15
N ALA A 57 -0.70 -2.83 -13.93
CA ALA A 57 0.25 -3.88 -13.63
C ALA A 57 -0.31 -5.27 -13.98
N GLY A 58 -1.52 -5.59 -13.50
CA GLY A 58 -2.14 -6.90 -13.68
C GLY A 58 -2.66 -7.15 -15.09
N GLY A 59 -3.13 -6.11 -15.78
CA GLY A 59 -3.65 -6.22 -17.14
C GLY A 59 -2.56 -6.24 -18.21
N ILE A 60 -1.55 -5.37 -18.11
CA ILE A 60 -0.53 -5.21 -19.16
C ILE A 60 0.56 -6.30 -19.09
N ALA A 61 0.91 -6.78 -17.89
CA ALA A 61 1.93 -7.80 -17.70
C ALA A 61 1.74 -9.09 -18.54
N PRO A 62 0.54 -9.72 -18.60
CA PRO A 62 0.33 -10.90 -19.43
C PRO A 62 0.46 -10.59 -20.92
N PHE A 63 0.06 -9.41 -21.40
CA PHE A 63 0.28 -9.03 -22.80
C PHE A 63 1.77 -8.93 -23.13
N ILE A 64 2.56 -8.29 -22.27
CA ILE A 64 4.02 -8.22 -22.43
C ILE A 64 4.62 -9.62 -22.46
N ALA A 65 4.22 -10.48 -21.52
CA ALA A 65 4.72 -11.85 -21.44
C ALA A 65 4.41 -12.66 -22.71
N VAL A 66 3.19 -12.56 -23.24
CA VAL A 66 2.79 -13.22 -24.49
C VAL A 66 3.57 -12.67 -25.68
N VAL A 67 3.73 -11.35 -25.79
CA VAL A 67 4.51 -10.72 -26.87
C VAL A 67 5.97 -11.20 -26.83
N LEU A 68 6.60 -11.24 -25.66
CA LEU A 68 7.97 -11.74 -25.50
C LEU A 68 8.09 -13.23 -25.85
N LEU A 69 7.07 -14.02 -25.49
CA LEU A 69 7.04 -15.45 -25.80
C LEU A 69 6.90 -15.68 -27.32
N VAL A 70 6.02 -14.95 -28.00
CA VAL A 70 5.84 -15.05 -29.46
C VAL A 70 7.09 -14.56 -30.19
N TRP A 71 7.68 -13.44 -29.76
CA TRP A 71 8.88 -12.88 -30.37
C TRP A 71 10.09 -13.82 -30.29
N SER A 72 10.21 -14.59 -29.21
CA SER A 72 11.29 -15.56 -29.02
C SER A 72 11.03 -16.94 -29.63
N GLY A 73 9.95 -17.10 -30.41
CA GLY A 73 9.59 -18.37 -31.03
C GLY A 73 9.14 -19.43 -30.02
N GLY A 74 8.56 -19.03 -28.89
CA GLY A 74 8.06 -19.93 -27.84
C GLY A 74 9.08 -20.27 -26.75
N GLN A 75 10.25 -19.63 -26.74
CA GLN A 75 11.23 -19.84 -25.67
C GLN A 75 10.83 -19.09 -24.41
N VAL A 76 10.94 -19.75 -23.25
CA VAL A 76 10.50 -19.19 -21.96
C VAL A 76 11.50 -18.20 -21.34
N TRP A 77 12.75 -18.20 -21.81
CA TRP A 77 13.84 -17.42 -21.23
C TRP A 77 13.58 -15.89 -21.18
N PRO A 78 12.96 -15.24 -22.18
CA PRO A 78 12.73 -13.79 -22.13
C PRO A 78 11.68 -13.42 -21.08
N VAL A 79 10.68 -14.29 -20.88
CA VAL A 79 9.66 -14.11 -19.83
C VAL A 79 10.33 -14.19 -18.45
N VAL A 80 11.28 -15.12 -18.27
CA VAL A 80 12.06 -15.21 -17.03
C VAL A 80 12.85 -13.94 -16.79
N VAL A 81 13.53 -13.40 -17.80
CA VAL A 81 14.28 -12.14 -17.66
C VAL A 81 13.37 -10.97 -17.32
N TYR A 82 12.21 -10.87 -17.97
CA TYR A 82 11.21 -9.85 -17.64
C TYR A 82 10.79 -9.91 -16.16
N VAL A 83 10.49 -11.11 -15.65
CA VAL A 83 10.14 -11.31 -14.24
C VAL A 83 11.30 -10.97 -13.31
N MET A 84 12.54 -11.32 -13.67
CA MET A 84 13.74 -10.97 -12.90
C MET A 84 13.96 -9.46 -12.81
N VAL A 85 13.77 -8.73 -13.91
CA VAL A 85 13.86 -7.26 -13.93
C VAL A 85 12.80 -6.66 -13.02
N MET A 86 11.55 -7.13 -13.10
CA MET A 86 10.47 -6.66 -12.21
C MET A 86 10.76 -6.95 -10.73
N ALA A 87 11.31 -8.13 -10.42
CA ALA A 87 11.71 -8.47 -9.07
C ALA A 87 12.81 -7.53 -8.54
N LEU A 88 13.79 -7.17 -9.39
CA LEU A 88 14.86 -6.25 -9.02
C LEU A 88 14.33 -4.83 -8.75
N ILE A 89 13.42 -4.35 -9.59
CA ILE A 89 12.75 -3.04 -9.39
C ILE A 89 11.97 -3.04 -8.08
N SER A 90 11.24 -4.11 -7.78
CA SER A 90 10.51 -4.27 -6.52
C SER A 90 11.46 -4.23 -5.32
N LEU A 91 12.56 -5.00 -5.38
CA LEU A 91 13.55 -5.03 -4.33
C LEU A 91 14.18 -3.66 -4.07
N VAL A 92 14.57 -2.94 -5.13
CA VAL A 92 15.12 -1.59 -5.03
C VAL A 92 14.09 -0.60 -4.47
N SER A 93 12.83 -0.72 -4.88
CA SER A 93 11.74 0.14 -4.39
C SER A 93 11.48 -0.06 -2.90
N VAL A 94 11.46 -1.30 -2.43
CA VAL A 94 11.33 -1.63 -1.00
C VAL A 94 12.55 -1.17 -0.23
N TYR A 95 13.76 -1.33 -0.78
CA TYR A 95 14.98 -0.88 -0.14
C TYR A 95 15.05 0.65 0.03
N LEU A 96 14.52 1.41 -0.93
CA LEU A 96 14.42 2.87 -0.87
C LEU A 96 13.20 3.36 -0.08
N ALA A 97 12.27 2.47 0.28
CA ALA A 97 11.08 2.85 1.01
C ALA A 97 11.47 3.37 2.41
N PRO A 98 10.97 4.55 2.82
CA PRO A 98 11.29 5.11 4.13
C PRO A 98 10.71 4.24 5.23
N GLU A 99 11.51 3.97 6.26
CA GLU A 99 11.10 3.05 7.32
C GLU A 99 9.96 3.62 8.16
N THR A 100 8.82 2.93 8.14
CA THR A 100 7.55 3.51 8.57
C THR A 100 7.25 3.33 10.05
N TYR A 101 8.10 2.60 10.78
CA TYR A 101 7.88 2.18 12.18
C TYR A 101 7.74 3.32 13.21
N ARG A 102 8.04 4.60 12.89
CA ARG A 102 8.05 5.70 13.88
C ARG A 102 7.67 7.12 13.42
N ARG A 103 6.75 7.30 12.46
CA ARG A 103 6.20 8.65 12.27
C ARG A 103 5.25 9.00 13.43
N ASP A 104 5.80 9.73 14.41
CA ASP A 104 5.17 10.10 15.68
C ASP A 104 3.87 10.89 15.44
N LEU A 105 2.72 10.25 15.72
CA LEU A 105 1.38 10.85 15.67
C LEU A 105 1.16 11.94 16.76
N LYS A 106 2.17 12.24 17.58
CA LYS A 106 2.08 13.14 18.73
C LYS A 106 1.84 14.62 18.38
N HIS A 107 2.02 15.05 17.14
CA HIS A 107 1.82 16.45 16.79
C HIS A 107 0.34 16.89 16.68
N ILE A 108 -0.60 15.95 16.56
CA ILE A 108 -2.04 16.30 16.42
C ILE A 108 -2.70 16.56 17.80
N HIS A 109 -2.19 15.96 18.88
CA HIS A 109 -2.78 16.17 20.22
C HIS A 109 -2.43 17.54 20.80
N ARG A 110 -1.31 18.16 20.36
CA ARG A 110 -0.87 19.45 20.90
C ARG A 110 -1.78 20.61 20.45
N MET A 111 -2.33 20.57 19.23
CA MET A 111 -3.24 21.62 18.74
C MET A 111 -4.63 21.57 19.37
N SER A 112 -5.16 20.39 19.71
CA SER A 112 -6.46 20.29 20.40
C SER A 112 -6.40 20.62 21.89
N GLY A 113 -5.21 20.58 22.50
CA GLY A 113 -4.99 21.00 23.89
C GLY A 113 -4.91 22.51 24.05
N GLU A 114 -4.27 23.21 23.10
CA GLU A 114 -4.11 24.67 23.13
C GLU A 114 -5.41 25.43 22.81
N GLU A 115 -6.24 24.99 21.85
CA GLU A 115 -7.53 25.66 21.55
C GLU A 115 -8.56 25.55 22.67
N ARG A 116 -8.54 24.48 23.47
CA ARG A 116 -9.45 24.31 24.62
C ARG A 116 -9.07 25.16 25.83
N HIS A 117 -7.86 25.72 25.87
CA HIS A 117 -7.43 26.59 26.97
C HIS A 117 -7.77 28.07 26.71
N ASP A 118 -7.97 28.47 25.45
CA ASP A 118 -8.22 29.87 25.07
C ASP A 118 -9.71 30.21 24.90
N THR A 119 -10.59 29.22 24.74
CA THR A 119 -12.04 29.46 24.63
C THR A 119 -12.75 29.62 25.99
N SER A 120 -12.10 29.27 27.11
CA SER A 120 -12.66 29.46 28.46
C SER A 120 -12.46 30.88 29.01
N THR A 121 -11.45 31.62 28.52
CA THR A 121 -11.15 32.99 28.95
C THR A 121 -12.04 34.04 28.27
N MET A 122 -12.66 33.71 27.12
CA MET A 122 -13.60 34.61 26.43
C MET A 122 -14.99 34.66 27.08
N ARG A 123 -15.31 33.75 28.01
CA ARG A 123 -16.65 33.64 28.61
C ARG A 123 -16.81 34.41 29.93
N GLU A 124 -15.74 35.00 30.46
CA GLU A 124 -15.80 35.86 31.64
C GLU A 124 -15.16 37.22 31.38
N SER A 125 -15.97 38.16 30.88
CA SER A 125 -15.78 39.58 31.17
C SER A 125 -17.04 40.13 31.83
N PRO A 126 -17.12 40.12 33.18
CA PRO A 126 -18.16 40.82 33.91
C PRO A 126 -17.72 42.28 34.11
N ARG A 127 -18.43 43.24 33.52
CA ARG A 127 -18.56 44.62 33.99
C ARG A 127 -19.55 45.33 33.06
N SER A 128 -20.76 45.61 33.53
CA SER A 128 -21.05 46.81 34.33
C SER A 128 -20.49 48.05 33.63
N LEU A 129 -21.38 48.82 32.99
CA LEU A 129 -21.49 50.29 33.03
C LEU A 129 -22.15 50.82 31.76
N SER A 130 -23.32 51.46 31.96
CA SER A 130 -23.88 52.58 31.19
C SER A 130 -25.41 52.43 31.14
N SER A 131 -26.20 52.72 32.18
CA SER A 131 -26.37 54.03 32.84
C SER A 131 -25.60 55.17 32.17
N MET A 132 -26.12 55.66 31.05
CA MET A 132 -26.03 57.06 30.62
C MET A 132 -26.74 57.24 29.28
N LYS A 133 -28.07 57.39 29.35
CA LYS A 133 -28.88 58.46 28.73
C LYS A 133 -30.35 58.08 28.76
#